data_AF-A0A957KSL6-F1
#
_entry.id   AF-A0A957KSL6-F1
#
_cell.length_a   1.000
_cell.length_b   1.000
_cell.length_c   1.000
_cell.angle_alpha   90.00
_cell.angle_beta   90.00
_cell.angle_gamma   90.00
#
_symmetry.space_group_name_H-M   'P 1'
#
loop_
_entity.id
_entity.type
_entity.pdbx_description
1 polymer ?
#
loop_
_entity_poly.entity_id
_entity_poly.type
_entity_poly.pdbx_seq_one_letter_code
_entity_poly.pdbx_strand_id
1 'polypeptide(L)'
;MLRTVTASRYVVPLREGGSLPAVVEADDGALYVMKFVGAGQGPKALVAEVIAGEIGRTLGLNVPELVVMEMSPLLGRSEPDEEIRDLLRASAGLNLGMRFLPGAFAYNQMLRPPPAPELASAIVWFDAFVTNVDRTDRNVN
;
A
#
# COMPACT_ATOMS: atom_id res chain seq x y z
N MET A 1 17.55 -3.55 0.40
CA MET A 1 17.21 -2.44 1.33
C MET A 1 16.20 -1.56 0.61
N LEU A 2 15.09 -1.20 1.27
CA LEU A 2 14.07 -0.36 0.65
C LEU A 2 14.65 1.01 0.32
N ARG A 3 14.30 1.53 -0.86
CA ARG A 3 14.68 2.88 -1.27
C ARG A 3 13.88 3.90 -0.46
N THR A 4 14.51 5.03 -0.16
CA THR A 4 13.84 6.18 0.48
C THR A 4 13.49 7.22 -0.57
N VAL A 5 12.28 7.76 -0.50
CA VAL A 5 11.78 8.88 -1.32
C VAL A 5 11.14 9.94 -0.42
N THR A 6 10.95 11.15 -0.94
CA THR A 6 10.25 12.22 -0.22
C THR A 6 8.89 12.49 -0.86
N ALA A 7 7.83 12.50 -0.05
CA ALA A 7 6.49 12.87 -0.52
C ALA A 7 6.48 14.34 -0.99
N SER A 8 6.11 14.55 -2.25
CA SER A 8 6.08 15.86 -2.89
C SER A 8 4.66 16.41 -3.01
N ARG A 9 3.67 15.56 -3.26
CA ARG A 9 2.26 15.97 -3.41
C ARG A 9 1.28 14.91 -2.93
N TYR A 10 0.38 15.30 -2.04
CA TYR A 10 -0.81 14.52 -1.68
C TYR A 10 -1.85 14.65 -2.80
N VAL A 11 -2.16 13.54 -3.48
CA VAL A 11 -2.98 13.56 -4.70
C VAL A 11 -4.44 13.29 -4.38
N VAL A 12 -4.75 12.13 -3.81
CA VAL A 12 -6.13 11.75 -3.50
C VAL A 12 -6.19 10.72 -2.37
N PRO A 13 -7.08 10.88 -1.38
CA PRO A 13 -7.33 9.84 -0.39
C PRO A 13 -8.04 8.62 -1.01
N LEU A 14 -7.63 7.44 -0.61
CA LEU A 14 -8.30 6.19 -0.93
C LEU A 14 -9.19 5.81 0.26
N ARG A 15 -10.50 5.94 0.07
CA ARG A 15 -11.52 5.73 1.12
C ARG A 15 -11.93 4.26 1.25
N GLU A 16 -10.95 3.35 1.12
CA GLU A 16 -11.16 1.91 1.24
C GLU A 16 -10.52 1.41 2.53
N GLY A 17 -11.35 0.80 3.40
CA GLY A 17 -10.91 0.27 4.68
C GLY A 17 -10.60 1.33 5.75
N GLY A 18 -10.24 0.86 6.95
CA GLY A 18 -10.04 1.71 8.12
C GLY A 18 -8.64 2.35 8.24
N SER A 19 -7.74 2.16 7.28
CA SER A 19 -6.38 2.71 7.32
C SER A 19 -6.21 4.00 6.52
N LEU A 20 -7.23 4.38 5.74
CA LEU A 20 -7.30 5.62 4.94
C LEU A 20 -6.00 5.94 4.18
N PRO A 21 -5.47 5.02 3.35
CA PRO A 21 -4.27 5.30 2.57
C PRO A 21 -4.53 6.39 1.53
N ALA A 22 -3.48 6.90 0.89
CA ALA A 22 -3.63 7.91 -0.15
C ALA A 22 -2.66 7.70 -1.31
N VAL A 23 -3.05 8.17 -2.50
CA VAL A 23 -2.11 8.31 -3.61
C VAL A 23 -1.28 9.56 -3.36
N VAL A 24 0.04 9.38 -3.37
CA VAL A 24 1.05 10.42 -3.13
C VAL A 24 2.10 10.35 -4.22
N GLU A 25 2.44 11.51 -4.76
CA GLU A 25 3.59 11.68 -5.64
C GLU A 25 4.85 11.90 -4.80
N ALA A 26 5.96 11.33 -5.23
CA ALA A 26 7.26 11.55 -4.60
C ALA A 26 8.17 12.46 -5.41
N ASP A 27 9.36 12.74 -4.88
CA ASP A 27 10.43 13.54 -5.49
C ASP A 27 11.03 12.90 -6.75
N ASP A 28 10.85 11.59 -6.94
CA ASP A 28 11.20 10.87 -8.18
C ASP A 28 10.15 11.02 -9.30
N GLY A 29 9.09 11.80 -9.08
CA GLY A 29 8.03 12.05 -10.04
C GLY A 29 7.04 10.89 -10.22
N ALA A 30 7.13 9.85 -9.37
CA ALA A 30 6.27 8.69 -9.48
C ALA A 30 5.22 8.63 -8.37
N LEU A 31 4.14 7.87 -8.63
CA LEU A 31 3.01 7.73 -7.73
C LEU A 31 3.12 6.48 -6.86
N TYR A 32 2.67 6.62 -5.61
CA TYR A 32 2.64 5.57 -4.61
C TYR A 32 1.30 5.60 -3.86
N VAL A 33 0.82 4.42 -3.47
CA VAL A 33 -0.13 4.30 -2.36
C VAL A 33 0.66 4.40 -1.07
N MET A 34 0.50 5.51 -0.36
CA MET A 34 1.12 5.74 0.93
C MET A 34 0.24 5.17 2.04
N LYS A 35 0.82 4.30 2.87
CA LYS A 35 0.24 3.78 4.10
C LYS A 35 0.83 4.55 5.28
N PHE A 36 -0.05 5.22 6.01
CA PHE A 36 0.31 6.18 7.06
C PHE A 36 0.66 5.50 8.38
N VAL A 37 1.75 5.93 9.02
CA VAL A 37 2.19 5.39 10.32
C VAL A 37 1.25 5.77 11.47
N GLY A 38 0.55 6.90 11.35
CA GLY A 38 -0.47 7.35 12.30
C GLY A 38 -1.82 6.63 12.17
N ALA A 39 -1.97 5.69 11.23
CA ALA A 39 -3.21 4.94 11.07
C ALA A 39 -3.47 4.02 12.28
N GLY A 40 -4.74 3.75 12.59
CA GLY A 40 -5.15 3.03 13.80
C GLY A 40 -4.60 1.60 13.95
N GLN A 41 -4.19 0.98 12.83
CA GLN A 41 -3.56 -0.35 12.81
C GLN A 41 -2.13 -0.32 13.39
N GLY A 42 -1.50 0.86 13.39
CA GLY A 42 -0.20 1.14 13.96
C GLY A 42 1.00 0.59 13.16
N PRO A 43 2.23 0.88 13.62
CA PRO A 43 3.45 0.57 12.87
C PRO A 43 3.67 -0.93 12.60
N LYS A 44 3.13 -1.81 13.44
CA LYS A 44 3.27 -3.28 13.25
C LYS A 44 2.61 -3.75 11.96
N ALA A 45 1.49 -3.14 11.57
CA ALA A 45 0.87 -3.44 10.30
C ALA A 45 1.82 -3.06 9.15
N LEU A 46 2.41 -1.86 9.17
CA LEU A 46 3.39 -1.44 8.15
C LEU A 46 4.60 -2.37 8.08
N VAL A 47 5.09 -2.85 9.22
CA VAL A 47 6.17 -3.84 9.27
C VAL A 47 5.75 -5.16 8.63
N ALA A 48 4.53 -5.64 8.90
CA ALA A 48 3.99 -6.83 8.25
C ALA A 48 3.93 -6.65 6.72
N GLU A 49 3.53 -5.46 6.25
CA GLU A 49 3.46 -5.18 4.81
C GLU A 49 4.83 -5.21 4.15
N VAL A 50 5.84 -4.66 4.82
CA VAL A 50 7.23 -4.72 4.35
C VAL A 50 7.73 -6.16 4.31
N ILE A 51 7.53 -6.92 5.38
CA ILE A 51 8.00 -8.31 5.47
C ILE A 51 7.32 -9.16 4.41
N ALA A 52 6.00 -9.15 4.34
CA ALA A 52 5.25 -9.93 3.35
C ALA A 52 5.61 -9.47 1.93
N GLY A 53 5.61 -8.17 1.66
CA GLY A 53 5.93 -7.63 0.35
C GLY A 53 7.32 -8.04 -0.15
N GLU A 54 8.35 -7.88 0.69
CA GLU A 54 9.73 -8.25 0.31
C GLU A 54 9.94 -9.76 0.19
N ILE A 55 9.26 -10.58 1.00
CA ILE A 55 9.23 -12.05 0.81
C ILE A 55 8.60 -12.38 -0.55
N GLY A 56 7.43 -11.82 -0.86
CA GLY A 56 6.73 -12.07 -2.12
C GLY A 56 7.58 -11.69 -3.34
N ARG A 57 8.25 -10.53 -3.29
CA ARG A 57 9.20 -10.09 -4.33
C ARG A 57 10.38 -11.04 -4.47
N THR A 58 10.94 -11.52 -3.35
CA THR A 58 12.05 -12.48 -3.34
C THR A 58 11.64 -13.83 -3.95
N LEU A 59 10.38 -14.23 -3.76
CA LEU A 59 9.79 -15.44 -4.36
C LEU A 59 9.37 -15.25 -5.83
N GLY A 60 9.54 -14.06 -6.41
CA GLY A 60 9.20 -13.76 -7.80
C GLY A 60 7.72 -13.48 -8.05
N LEU A 61 6.92 -13.25 -7.00
CA LEU A 61 5.55 -12.77 -7.15
C LEU A 61 5.54 -11.30 -7.62
N ASN A 62 4.53 -10.93 -8.40
CA ASN A 62 4.33 -9.57 -8.92
C ASN A 62 3.82 -8.61 -7.84
N VAL A 63 4.63 -8.39 -6.81
CA VAL A 63 4.35 -7.40 -5.77
C VAL A 63 4.95 -6.04 -6.19
N PRO A 64 4.18 -4.94 -6.19
CA PRO A 64 4.70 -3.62 -6.52
C PRO A 64 5.89 -3.22 -5.63
N GLU A 65 6.73 -2.31 -6.11
CA GLU A 65 7.88 -1.81 -5.33
C GLU A 65 7.39 -1.17 -4.02
N LEU A 66 8.06 -1.50 -2.91
CA LEU A 66 7.92 -0.83 -1.63
C LEU A 66 9.05 0.19 -1.45
N VAL A 67 8.71 1.34 -0.87
CA VAL A 67 9.65 2.41 -0.54
C VAL A 67 9.37 2.93 0.86
N VAL A 68 10.42 3.42 1.53
CA VAL A 68 10.24 4.27 2.70
C VAL A 68 9.96 5.68 2.20
N MET A 69 8.92 6.33 2.69
CA MET A 69 8.50 7.65 2.23
C MET A 69 8.54 8.65 3.38
N GLU A 70 9.42 9.65 3.27
CA GLU A 70 9.50 10.77 4.20
C GLU A 70 8.40 11.79 3.87
N MET A 71 7.59 12.17 4.86
CA MET A 71 6.47 13.08 4.70
C MET A 71 6.61 14.33 5.56
N SER A 72 6.56 15.48 4.91
CA SER A 72 6.47 16.77 5.59
C SER A 72 5.15 16.91 6.35
N PRO A 73 5.16 17.48 7.58
CA PRO A 73 3.93 17.82 8.31
C PRO A 73 3.05 18.85 7.58
N LEU A 74 3.52 19.41 6.46
CA LEU A 74 2.78 20.37 5.64
C LEU A 74 1.89 19.73 4.56
N LEU A 75 2.17 18.48 4.15
CA LEU A 75 1.60 17.85 2.95
C LEU A 75 0.06 17.76 2.96
N GLY A 76 -0.53 17.64 4.16
CA GLY A 76 -1.98 17.47 4.37
C GLY A 76 -2.73 18.68 4.89
N ARG A 77 -2.12 19.88 4.94
CA ARG A 77 -2.72 21.04 5.64
C ARG A 77 -4.06 21.49 5.05
N SER A 78 -4.24 21.33 3.73
CA SER A 78 -5.43 21.74 3.00
C SER A 78 -6.52 20.66 2.90
N GLU A 79 -6.31 19.47 3.45
CA GLU A 79 -7.31 18.39 3.45
C GLU A 79 -8.59 18.88 4.17
N PRO A 80 -9.76 18.96 3.53
CA PRO A 80 -10.97 19.45 4.20
C PRO A 80 -11.47 18.53 5.31
N ASP A 81 -11.23 17.22 5.22
CA ASP A 81 -11.68 16.23 6.20
C ASP A 81 -10.82 16.28 7.47
N GLU A 82 -11.45 16.46 8.64
CA GLU A 82 -10.74 16.58 9.92
C GLU A 82 -10.03 15.29 10.32
N GLU A 83 -10.66 14.13 10.12
CA GLU A 83 -10.10 12.82 10.48
C GLU A 83 -8.85 12.53 9.64
N ILE A 84 -8.93 12.76 8.33
CA ILE A 84 -7.78 12.58 7.43
C ILE A 84 -6.68 13.60 7.76
N ARG A 85 -7.03 14.86 8.06
CA ARG A 85 -6.03 15.88 8.42
C ARG A 85 -5.25 15.50 9.69
N ASP A 86 -5.92 14.95 10.69
CA ASP A 86 -5.29 14.50 11.93
C ASP A 86 -4.42 13.25 11.70
N LEU A 87 -4.88 12.32 10.87
CA LEU A 87 -4.06 11.19 10.40
C LEU A 87 -2.76 11.67 9.73
N LEU A 88 -2.85 12.63 8.81
CA LEU A 88 -1.70 13.19 8.10
C LEU A 88 -0.75 13.91 9.07
N ARG A 89 -1.26 14.66 10.05
CA ARG A 89 -0.43 15.29 11.08
C ARG A 89 0.30 14.27 11.95
N ALA A 90 -0.40 13.22 12.37
CA ALA A 90 0.17 12.13 13.16
C ALA A 90 1.21 11.30 12.39
N SER A 91 1.26 11.45 11.07
CA SER A 91 2.10 10.66 10.18
C SER A 91 3.31 11.43 9.62
N ALA A 92 3.63 12.61 10.15
CA ALA A 92 4.86 13.32 9.77
C ALA A 92 6.12 12.45 10.02
N GLY A 93 7.06 12.45 9.08
CA GLY A 93 8.23 11.57 9.12
C GLY A 93 8.10 10.37 8.17
N LEU A 94 8.70 9.24 8.57
CA LEU A 94 8.78 8.03 7.76
C LEU A 94 7.48 7.25 7.73
N ASN A 95 7.07 6.89 6.51
CA ASN A 95 5.91 6.06 6.21
C ASN A 95 6.28 5.01 5.15
N LEU A 96 5.30 4.19 4.75
CA LEU A 96 5.47 3.19 3.71
C LEU A 96 4.76 3.63 2.43
N GLY A 97 5.48 3.64 1.32
CA GLY A 97 4.91 3.78 -0.02
C GLY A 97 4.93 2.44 -0.75
N MET A 98 3.85 2.11 -1.44
CA MET A 98 3.79 1.02 -2.41
C MET A 98 3.54 1.61 -3.79
N ARG A 99 4.29 1.21 -4.81
CA ARG A 99 4.14 1.72 -6.19
C ARG A 99 2.68 1.67 -6.63
N PHE A 100 2.13 2.81 -7.00
CA PHE A 100 0.79 2.87 -7.56
C PHE A 100 0.83 2.37 -9.01
N LEU A 101 -0.12 1.52 -9.37
CA LEU A 101 -0.26 0.97 -10.72
C LEU A 101 -1.49 1.59 -11.40
N PRO A 102 -1.32 2.58 -12.28
CA PRO A 102 -2.43 3.20 -12.98
C PRO A 102 -3.21 2.16 -13.80
N GLY A 103 -4.53 2.15 -13.63
CA GLY A 103 -5.41 1.21 -14.34
C GLY A 103 -5.47 -0.19 -13.72
N ALA A 104 -4.83 -0.44 -12.58
CA ALA A 104 -5.07 -1.66 -11.82
C ALA A 104 -6.50 -1.68 -11.27
N PHE A 105 -7.09 -2.87 -11.20
CA PHE A 105 -8.43 -3.11 -10.68
C PHE A 105 -8.45 -4.39 -9.85
N ALA A 106 -9.40 -4.47 -8.92
CA ALA A 106 -9.62 -5.65 -8.11
C ALA A 106 -9.87 -6.89 -8.99
N TYR A 107 -9.22 -8.00 -8.67
CA TYR A 107 -9.48 -9.27 -9.34
C TYR A 107 -10.97 -9.65 -9.29
N ASN A 108 -11.47 -10.18 -10.41
CA ASN A 108 -12.84 -10.66 -10.54
C ASN A 108 -12.84 -12.08 -11.14
N GLN A 109 -13.58 -13.01 -10.54
CA GLN A 109 -13.74 -14.39 -11.02
C GLN A 109 -14.28 -14.52 -12.46
N MET A 110 -14.93 -13.48 -12.97
CA MET A 110 -15.43 -13.41 -14.35
C MET A 110 -14.34 -13.04 -15.37
N LEU A 111 -13.11 -12.74 -14.92
CA LEU A 111 -12.00 -12.41 -15.81
C LEU A 111 -11.77 -13.52 -16.84
N ARG A 112 -11.56 -13.12 -18.11
CA ARG A 112 -11.28 -14.02 -19.22
C ARG A 112 -10.11 -13.48 -20.06
N PRO A 113 -9.02 -14.27 -20.26
CA PRO A 113 -8.75 -15.57 -19.63
C PRO A 113 -8.50 -15.43 -18.11
N PRO A 114 -8.73 -16.50 -17.31
CA PRO A 114 -8.34 -16.47 -15.90
C PRO A 114 -6.81 -16.43 -15.75
N PRO A 115 -6.29 -16.11 -14.55
CA PRO A 115 -4.86 -16.24 -14.25
C PRO A 115 -4.36 -17.67 -14.49
N ALA A 116 -3.08 -17.81 -14.81
CA ALA A 116 -2.44 -19.11 -14.92
C ALA A 116 -2.62 -19.92 -13.61
N PRO A 117 -2.95 -21.21 -13.67
CA PRO A 117 -3.14 -22.04 -12.47
C PRO A 117 -1.97 -21.98 -11.49
N GLU A 118 -0.74 -21.93 -11.99
CA GLU A 118 0.48 -21.87 -11.20
C GLU A 118 0.58 -20.57 -10.40
N LEU A 119 0.20 -19.44 -11.00
CA LEU A 119 0.17 -18.14 -10.31
C LEU A 119 -0.91 -18.14 -9.22
N ALA A 120 -2.10 -18.66 -9.54
CA ALA A 120 -3.19 -18.74 -8.56
C ALA A 120 -2.79 -19.62 -7.36
N SER A 121 -2.19 -20.78 -7.59
CA SER A 121 -1.70 -21.67 -6.53
C SER A 121 -0.56 -21.03 -5.73
N ALA A 122 0.36 -20.31 -6.37
CA ALA A 122 1.45 -19.63 -5.69
C ALA A 122 0.95 -18.52 -4.75
N ILE A 123 -0.08 -17.76 -5.16
CA ILE A 123 -0.70 -16.73 -4.31
C ILE A 123 -1.35 -17.37 -3.08
N VAL A 124 -2.14 -18.44 -3.26
CA VAL A 124 -2.79 -19.14 -2.13
C VAL A 124 -1.77 -19.71 -1.15
N TRP A 125 -0.70 -20.32 -1.66
CA TRP A 125 0.40 -20.82 -0.83
C TRP A 125 1.10 -19.68 -0.08
N PHE A 126 1.34 -18.55 -0.76
CA PHE A 126 2.01 -17.40 -0.18
C PHE A 126 1.18 -16.77 0.95
N ASP A 127 -0.14 -16.59 0.76
CA ASP A 127 -1.03 -16.10 1.82
C ASP A 127 -0.99 -17.01 3.06
N ALA A 128 -0.99 -18.33 2.87
CA ALA A 128 -0.85 -19.28 3.98
C ALA A 128 0.51 -19.14 4.68
N PHE A 129 1.60 -18.94 3.92
CA PHE A 129 2.95 -18.78 4.46
C PHE A 129 3.10 -17.51 5.31
N VAL A 130 2.58 -16.37 4.85
CA VAL A 130 2.63 -15.11 5.60
C VAL A 130 1.46 -14.95 6.58
N THR A 131 0.59 -15.96 6.71
CA THR A 131 -0.62 -15.93 7.53
C THR A 131 -1.55 -14.76 7.20
N ASN A 132 -1.69 -14.44 5.91
CA ASN A 132 -2.59 -13.39 5.44
C ASN A 132 -4.04 -13.85 5.56
N VAL A 133 -4.68 -13.47 6.67
CA VAL A 133 -6.08 -13.77 6.96
C VAL A 133 -7.06 -12.79 6.31
N ASP A 134 -6.56 -11.71 5.71
CA ASP A 134 -7.38 -10.61 5.20
C ASP A 134 -7.79 -10.82 3.73
N ARG A 135 -7.04 -11.65 2.97
CA ARG A 135 -7.43 -11.98 1.59
C ARG A 135 -8.69 -12.85 1.58
N THR A 136 -9.74 -12.33 0.97
CA THR A 136 -11.05 -12.98 0.83
C THR A 136 -11.62 -12.73 -0.57
N ASP A 137 -12.76 -13.35 -0.89
CA ASP A 137 -13.52 -13.05 -2.12
C ASP A 137 -13.98 -11.58 -2.21
N ARG A 138 -14.09 -10.90 -1.06
CA ARG A 138 -14.45 -9.48 -0.93
C ARG A 138 -13.24 -8.56 -0.79
N ASN A 139 -12.08 -9.10 -0.42
CA ASN A 139 -10.82 -8.38 -0.31
C ASN A 139 -9.74 -9.13 -1.08
N VAL A 140 -9.68 -8.84 -2.38
CA VAL A 140 -8.78 -9.53 -3.32
C VAL A 140 -7.36 -8.95 -3.34
N ASN A 141 -7.05 -8.02 -2.43
CA ASN A 141 -5.75 -7.38 -2.27
C ASN A 141 -4.74 -8.31 -1.58
#